data_AF-A0A8H6C894-F1
#
_entry.id   AF-A0A8H6C894-F1
#
_cell.length_a   1.000
_cell.length_b   1.000
_cell.length_c   1.000
_cell.angle_alpha   90.00
_cell.angle_beta   90.00
_cell.angle_gamma   90.00
#
_symmetry.space_group_name_H-M   'P 1'
#
loop_
_entity.id
_entity.type
_entity.pdbx_description
1 polymer ?
#
loop_
_entity_poly.entity_id
_entity_poly.type
_entity_poly.pdbx_seq_one_letter_code
_entity_poly.pdbx_strand_id
1 'polypeptide(L)'
;MQGPTKDILRGIDKDGISYDSVMVRSVSALDTLLDAVDRLTCFGYPVDISEVNKSGMKPAIQMVLPNLPEYPFDHSRSYWHDSRYNKDGSRFRNNLRLDLLGTPVSDWNPLGARWRKIIRISETPWIEDHKVWESPRMLVMALEACKQPAKEKRRVAGYTIKDATFHNPLPIAPGPNGVEVQLCLRTEED
;
A
#
# COMPACT_ATOMS: atom_id res chain seq x y z
N MET A 1 14.69 52.36 -20.57
CA MET A 1 15.86 52.52 -19.67
C MET A 1 16.50 51.20 -19.23
N GLN A 2 16.00 50.03 -19.66
CA GLN A 2 16.51 48.73 -19.19
C GLN A 2 18.02 48.51 -19.38
N GLY A 3 18.56 48.82 -20.56
CA GLY A 3 19.99 48.63 -20.86
C GLY A 3 20.90 49.38 -19.89
N PRO A 4 20.81 50.73 -19.85
CA PRO A 4 21.62 51.54 -18.93
C PRO A 4 21.47 51.14 -17.46
N THR A 5 20.26 50.79 -16.99
CA THR A 5 20.06 50.37 -15.59
C THR A 5 20.78 49.05 -15.29
N LYS A 6 20.73 48.07 -16.21
CA LYS A 6 21.45 46.81 -16.05
C LYS A 6 22.97 47.01 -16.08
N ASP A 7 23.46 47.90 -16.94
CA ASP A 7 24.90 48.20 -17.04
C ASP A 7 25.42 48.92 -15.78
N ILE A 8 24.64 49.84 -15.21
CA ILE A 8 24.95 50.49 -13.93
C ILE A 8 24.94 49.48 -12.78
N LEU A 9 23.93 48.60 -12.72
CA LEU A 9 23.86 47.55 -11.69
C LEU A 9 25.07 46.62 -11.73
N ARG A 10 25.52 46.23 -12.93
CA ARG A 10 26.75 45.47 -13.14
C ARG A 10 27.99 46.24 -12.68
N GLY A 11 28.06 47.53 -12.92
CA GLY A 11 29.18 48.38 -12.48
C GLY A 11 29.27 48.57 -10.96
N ILE A 12 28.18 48.36 -10.22
CA ILE A 12 28.12 48.47 -8.75
C ILE A 12 28.36 47.10 -8.07
N ASP A 13 28.63 46.04 -8.83
CA ASP A 13 28.87 44.66 -8.34
C ASP A 13 27.73 44.13 -7.46
N LYS A 14 26.49 44.55 -7.76
CA LYS A 14 25.28 44.06 -7.10
C LYS A 14 24.59 43.01 -7.96
N ASP A 15 24.96 41.77 -7.73
CA ASP A 15 24.29 40.61 -8.31
C ASP A 15 23.00 40.26 -7.56
N GLY A 16 21.95 39.85 -8.29
CA GLY A 16 20.67 39.42 -7.72
C GLY A 16 19.51 40.41 -7.81
N ILE A 17 19.71 41.60 -8.40
CA ILE A 17 18.61 42.57 -8.64
C ILE A 17 18.00 42.33 -10.03
N SER A 18 16.78 41.82 -10.05
CA SER A 18 15.99 41.65 -11.28
C SER A 18 15.38 42.98 -11.74
N TYR A 19 15.45 43.26 -13.04
CA TYR A 19 14.74 44.38 -13.65
C TYR A 19 13.49 43.86 -14.35
N ASP A 20 12.35 44.51 -14.11
CA ASP A 20 11.10 44.24 -14.80
C ASP A 20 10.50 45.50 -15.42
N SER A 21 9.69 45.34 -16.47
CA SER A 21 9.08 46.46 -17.21
C SER A 21 7.57 46.38 -17.17
N VAL A 22 6.92 47.46 -16.73
CA VAL A 22 5.45 47.58 -16.69
C VAL A 22 4.83 47.80 -18.08
N MET A 23 5.63 48.26 -19.05
CA MET A 23 5.16 48.53 -20.41
C MET A 23 6.26 48.24 -21.42
N VAL A 24 5.92 47.49 -22.47
CA VAL A 24 6.83 47.13 -23.56
C VAL A 24 6.25 47.63 -24.88
N ARG A 25 7.12 48.16 -25.75
CA ARG A 25 6.71 48.63 -27.08
C ARG A 25 6.08 47.48 -27.87
N SER A 26 5.05 47.78 -28.66
CA SER A 26 4.34 46.82 -29.51
C SER A 26 3.70 45.63 -28.78
N VAL A 27 3.50 45.74 -27.46
CA VAL A 27 2.75 44.77 -26.65
C VAL A 27 1.63 45.53 -25.94
N SER A 28 0.51 44.85 -25.68
CA SER A 28 -0.59 45.41 -24.89
C SER A 28 -0.09 45.85 -23.50
N ALA A 29 -0.49 47.06 -23.10
CA ALA A 29 -0.15 47.60 -21.79
C ALA A 29 -0.76 46.78 -20.64
N LEU A 30 -1.93 46.18 -20.86
CA LEU A 30 -2.59 45.33 -19.86
C LEU A 30 -1.80 44.04 -19.64
N ASP A 31 -1.42 43.35 -20.72
CA ASP A 31 -0.70 42.08 -20.64
C ASP A 31 0.69 42.27 -19.99
N THR A 32 1.39 43.36 -20.33
CA THR A 32 2.70 43.67 -19.73
C THR A 32 2.63 44.09 -18.27
N LEU A 33 1.55 44.76 -17.86
CA LEU A 33 1.31 45.09 -16.46
C LEU A 33 0.97 43.83 -15.64
N LEU A 34 0.12 42.94 -16.17
CA LEU A 34 -0.22 41.68 -15.51
C LEU A 34 0.99 40.75 -15.38
N ASP A 35 1.83 40.63 -16.42
CA ASP A 35 3.08 39.85 -16.37
C ASP A 35 4.06 40.42 -15.31
N ALA A 36 4.16 41.74 -15.19
CA ALA A 36 4.98 42.37 -14.14
C ALA A 36 4.42 42.11 -12.73
N VAL A 37 3.10 42.16 -12.55
CA VAL A 37 2.43 41.82 -11.29
C VAL A 37 2.67 40.35 -10.93
N ASP A 38 2.48 39.44 -11.88
CA ASP A 38 2.69 38.01 -11.70
C ASP A 38 4.12 37.73 -11.21
N ARG A 39 5.12 38.33 -11.87
CA ARG A 39 6.52 38.19 -11.44
C ARG A 39 6.77 38.74 -10.04
N LEU A 40 6.23 39.90 -9.70
CA LEU A 40 6.34 40.45 -8.34
C LEU A 40 5.74 39.50 -7.30
N THR A 41 4.61 38.86 -7.60
CA THR A 41 4.00 37.87 -6.70
C THR A 41 4.85 36.60 -6.58
N CYS A 42 5.42 36.09 -7.69
CA CYS A 42 6.34 34.95 -7.66
C CYS A 42 7.63 35.25 -6.87
N PHE A 43 8.08 36.50 -6.85
CA PHE A 43 9.19 36.95 -6.01
C PHE A 43 8.82 37.20 -4.54
N GLY A 44 7.54 37.03 -4.17
CA GLY A 44 7.07 37.17 -2.79
C GLY A 44 6.80 38.60 -2.34
N TYR A 45 6.69 39.56 -3.26
CA TYR A 45 6.27 40.91 -2.91
C TYR A 45 4.77 40.92 -2.52
N PRO A 46 4.37 41.74 -1.53
CA PRO A 46 2.98 41.83 -1.08
C PRO A 46 2.15 42.63 -2.10
N VAL A 47 1.66 41.94 -3.13
CA VAL A 47 0.72 42.49 -4.11
C VAL A 47 -0.67 41.93 -3.83
N ASP A 48 -1.66 42.82 -3.76
CA ASP A 48 -3.06 42.42 -3.60
C ASP A 48 -3.64 41.98 -4.96
N ILE A 49 -3.63 40.66 -5.20
CA ILE A 49 -4.17 40.05 -6.42
C ILE A 49 -5.69 40.28 -6.53
N SER A 50 -6.39 40.43 -5.39
CA SER A 50 -7.82 40.71 -5.40
C SER A 50 -8.12 42.11 -5.94
N GLU A 51 -7.30 43.11 -5.59
CA GLU A 51 -7.37 44.46 -6.18
C GLU A 51 -7.10 44.44 -7.69
N VAL A 52 -6.06 43.73 -8.13
CA VAL A 52 -5.68 43.63 -9.55
C VAL A 52 -6.78 42.97 -10.40
N ASN A 53 -7.46 41.98 -9.84
CA ASN A 53 -8.54 41.25 -10.51
C ASN A 53 -9.90 41.98 -10.50
N LYS A 54 -10.00 43.18 -9.90
CA LYS A 54 -11.23 43.99 -9.97
C LYS A 54 -11.42 44.50 -11.40
N SER A 55 -12.29 43.85 -12.16
CA SER A 55 -12.80 44.43 -13.40
C SER A 55 -13.80 45.55 -13.05
N GLY A 56 -13.69 46.71 -13.70
CA GLY A 56 -14.61 47.84 -13.50
C GLY A 56 -16.06 47.58 -13.97
N MET A 57 -16.42 46.32 -14.25
CA MET A 57 -17.78 45.91 -14.54
C MET A 57 -18.55 45.71 -13.23
N LYS A 58 -19.85 46.02 -13.25
CA LYS A 58 -20.80 45.80 -12.13
C LYS A 58 -20.56 44.42 -11.51
N PRO A 59 -20.84 44.21 -10.20
CA PRO A 59 -20.58 42.94 -9.52
C PRO A 59 -21.34 41.80 -10.18
N ALA A 60 -20.74 41.23 -11.21
CA ALA A 60 -21.16 39.99 -11.81
C ALA A 60 -20.87 38.93 -10.75
N ILE A 61 -21.85 38.06 -10.54
CA ILE A 61 -21.74 36.91 -9.64
C ILE A 61 -20.42 36.21 -9.96
N GLN A 62 -19.45 36.30 -9.06
CA GLN A 62 -18.17 35.60 -9.20
C GLN A 62 -18.47 34.10 -9.07
N MET A 63 -18.62 33.42 -10.20
CA MET A 63 -18.76 31.97 -10.21
C MET A 63 -17.41 31.36 -9.86
N VAL A 64 -17.37 30.65 -8.73
CA VAL A 64 -16.22 29.81 -8.37
C VAL A 64 -16.14 28.68 -9.40
N LEU A 65 -14.95 28.44 -9.95
CA LEU A 65 -14.68 27.30 -10.80
C LEU A 65 -14.73 26.02 -9.94
N PRO A 66 -15.72 25.13 -10.10
CA PRO A 66 -15.85 23.95 -9.25
C PRO A 66 -14.86 22.85 -9.59
N ASN A 67 -14.27 22.89 -10.79
CA ASN A 67 -13.51 21.78 -11.38
C ASN A 67 -12.02 22.10 -11.54
N LEU A 68 -11.38 22.65 -10.50
CA LEU A 68 -9.93 22.84 -10.50
C LEU A 68 -9.24 21.50 -10.16
N PRO A 69 -8.16 21.10 -10.86
CA PRO A 69 -7.40 19.93 -10.46
C PRO A 69 -6.86 20.09 -9.04
N GLU A 70 -6.92 19.00 -8.27
CA GLU A 70 -6.30 18.95 -6.95
C GLU A 70 -4.77 19.12 -7.05
N TYR A 71 -4.16 19.57 -5.96
CA TYR A 71 -2.72 19.70 -5.88
C TYR A 71 -2.04 18.34 -6.13
N PRO A 72 -1.16 18.22 -7.14
CA PRO A 72 -0.55 16.95 -7.51
C PRO A 72 0.61 16.64 -6.55
N PHE A 73 0.31 15.96 -5.44
CA PHE A 73 1.34 15.50 -4.52
C PHE A 73 2.33 14.56 -5.22
N ASP A 74 3.62 14.68 -4.89
CA ASP A 74 4.63 13.75 -5.36
C ASP A 74 4.50 12.40 -4.64
N HIS A 75 3.98 11.40 -5.37
CA HIS A 75 3.82 10.03 -4.91
C HIS A 75 4.96 9.11 -5.36
N SER A 76 6.11 9.66 -5.80
CA SER A 76 7.28 8.88 -6.23
C SER A 76 7.87 7.98 -5.14
N ARG A 77 7.65 8.31 -3.88
CA ARG A 77 8.14 7.55 -2.72
C ARG A 77 7.00 7.03 -1.86
N SER A 78 7.06 5.75 -1.54
CA SER A 78 6.26 5.18 -0.47
C SER A 78 6.96 5.38 0.87
N TYR A 79 6.27 6.01 1.82
CA TYR A 79 6.74 6.18 3.19
C TYR A 79 6.22 5.08 4.13
N TRP A 80 5.56 4.04 3.60
CA TRP A 80 4.95 2.99 4.40
C TRP A 80 5.95 1.89 4.78
N HIS A 81 6.32 1.84 6.06
CA HIS A 81 7.14 0.77 6.60
C HIS A 81 6.26 -0.28 7.29
N ASP A 82 6.03 -1.42 6.64
CA ASP A 82 5.26 -2.54 7.20
C ASP A 82 6.18 -3.70 7.63
N SER A 83 5.83 -4.35 8.74
CA SER A 83 6.60 -5.48 9.27
C SER A 83 6.44 -6.72 8.40
N ARG A 84 7.43 -7.62 8.41
CA ARG A 84 7.36 -8.90 7.68
C ARG A 84 6.13 -9.71 8.08
N TYR A 85 5.80 -9.71 9.38
CA TYR A 85 4.60 -10.37 9.90
C TYR A 85 3.31 -9.91 9.22
N ASN A 86 3.13 -8.59 9.05
CA ASN A 86 1.95 -8.04 8.41
C ASN A 86 1.94 -8.30 6.91
N LYS A 87 3.09 -8.09 6.24
CA LYS A 87 3.24 -8.29 4.80
C LYS A 87 3.00 -9.73 4.39
N ASP A 88 3.63 -10.68 5.07
CA ASP A 88 3.69 -12.07 4.63
C ASP A 88 2.58 -12.94 5.28
N GLY A 89 2.05 -12.54 6.45
CA GLY A 89 1.26 -13.46 7.29
C GLY A 89 -0.12 -12.97 7.74
N SER A 90 -0.35 -11.67 7.91
CA SER A 90 -1.60 -11.17 8.53
C SER A 90 -2.51 -10.38 7.60
N ARG A 91 -1.97 -9.44 6.80
CA ARG A 91 -2.78 -8.54 5.96
C ARG A 91 -2.98 -9.08 4.54
N PHE A 92 -1.91 -9.61 3.94
CA PHE A 92 -1.92 -10.07 2.55
C PHE A 92 -1.69 -11.58 2.47
N ARG A 93 -2.58 -12.36 3.08
CA ARG A 93 -2.49 -13.82 3.00
C ARG A 93 -2.73 -14.29 1.56
N ASN A 94 -1.73 -14.92 0.97
CA ASN A 94 -1.84 -15.54 -0.36
C ASN A 94 -2.83 -16.72 -0.39
N ASN A 95 -2.96 -17.44 0.72
CA ASN A 95 -3.81 -18.61 0.84
C ASN A 95 -4.94 -18.38 1.84
N LEU A 96 -6.15 -18.76 1.44
CA LEU A 96 -7.32 -18.73 2.31
C LEU A 96 -7.11 -19.66 3.51
N ARG A 97 -7.68 -19.31 4.66
CA ARG A 97 -7.73 -20.22 5.82
C ARG A 97 -8.46 -21.49 5.39
N LEU A 98 -7.75 -22.61 5.36
CA LEU A 98 -8.36 -23.91 5.08
C LEU A 98 -8.92 -24.47 6.37
N ASP A 99 -10.13 -25.02 6.29
CA ASP A 99 -10.80 -25.52 7.48
C ASP A 99 -10.05 -26.70 8.11
N LEU A 100 -9.44 -27.57 7.31
CA LEU A 100 -8.69 -28.74 7.81
C LEU A 100 -7.26 -28.42 8.28
N LEU A 101 -6.57 -27.48 7.64
CA LEU A 101 -5.15 -27.19 7.88
C LEU A 101 -4.91 -25.96 8.76
N GLY A 102 -5.87 -25.02 8.79
CA GLY A 102 -5.74 -23.76 9.50
C GLY A 102 -4.92 -22.72 8.73
N THR A 103 -4.06 -22.01 9.44
CA THR A 103 -3.30 -20.86 8.91
C THR A 103 -1.79 -21.09 9.03
N PRO A 104 -1.00 -20.67 8.04
CA PRO A 104 0.46 -20.59 8.17
C PRO A 104 0.88 -19.84 9.44
N VAL A 105 1.94 -20.31 10.10
CA VAL A 105 2.52 -19.61 11.26
C VAL A 105 3.22 -18.32 10.79
N SER A 106 3.24 -17.31 11.66
CA SER A 106 3.99 -16.05 11.49
C SER A 106 5.41 -16.25 10.97
N ASP A 107 6.12 -17.21 11.55
CA ASP A 107 7.51 -17.52 11.27
C ASP A 107 7.60 -18.46 10.07
N TRP A 108 7.04 -18.02 8.94
CA TRP A 108 6.98 -18.82 7.73
C TRP A 108 8.39 -19.11 7.21
N ASN A 109 8.70 -20.40 7.08
CA ASN A 109 9.94 -20.89 6.49
C ASN A 109 9.61 -21.90 5.38
N PRO A 110 9.98 -21.67 4.10
CA PRO A 110 9.68 -22.59 3.02
C PRO A 110 10.36 -23.97 3.18
N LEU A 111 11.48 -24.07 3.90
CA LEU A 111 12.17 -25.36 4.17
C LEU A 111 11.57 -26.12 5.36
N GLY A 112 10.79 -25.43 6.20
CA GLY A 112 10.18 -25.98 7.40
C GLY A 112 8.80 -25.37 7.59
N ALA A 113 7.92 -25.58 6.61
CA ALA A 113 6.62 -24.94 6.56
C ALA A 113 5.75 -25.43 7.73
N ARG A 114 5.12 -24.49 8.44
CA ARG A 114 4.29 -24.78 9.60
C ARG A 114 2.93 -24.14 9.50
N TRP A 115 1.92 -24.90 9.90
CA TRP A 115 0.54 -24.44 10.02
C TRP A 115 0.05 -24.66 11.43
N ARG A 116 -0.74 -23.70 11.90
CA ARG A 116 -1.42 -23.74 13.20
C ARG A 116 -2.92 -23.75 12.96
N LYS A 117 -3.60 -24.69 13.60
CA LYS A 117 -5.05 -24.77 13.63
C LYS A 117 -5.54 -24.92 15.06
N ILE A 118 -6.50 -24.10 15.44
CA ILE A 118 -7.28 -24.30 16.67
C ILE A 118 -8.60 -24.92 16.25
N ILE A 119 -8.83 -26.16 16.67
CA ILE A 119 -10.06 -26.91 16.39
C ILE A 119 -11.09 -26.54 17.46
N ARG A 120 -12.21 -25.96 17.03
CA ARG A 120 -13.36 -25.64 17.89
C ARG A 120 -14.62 -26.16 17.23
N ILE A 121 -15.45 -26.85 18.00
CA ILE A 121 -16.72 -27.41 17.50
C ILE A 121 -17.62 -26.30 16.94
N SER A 122 -17.60 -25.10 17.56
CA SER A 122 -18.34 -23.93 17.09
C SER A 122 -17.93 -23.42 15.71
N GLU A 123 -16.66 -23.60 15.30
CA GLU A 123 -16.15 -23.14 14.01
C GLU A 123 -16.33 -24.20 12.91
N THR A 124 -16.38 -25.48 13.30
CA THR A 124 -16.44 -26.63 12.39
C THR A 124 -17.47 -27.66 12.87
N PRO A 125 -18.78 -27.42 12.60
CA PRO A 125 -19.86 -28.24 13.16
C PRO A 125 -19.80 -29.71 12.76
N TRP A 126 -19.30 -30.02 11.56
CA TRP A 126 -19.13 -31.39 11.05
C TRP A 126 -18.17 -32.25 11.88
N ILE A 127 -17.40 -31.65 12.79
CA ILE A 127 -16.55 -32.35 13.74
C ILE A 127 -17.38 -32.99 14.87
N GLU A 128 -18.55 -32.45 15.20
CA GLU A 128 -19.38 -32.93 16.31
C GLU A 128 -19.77 -34.40 16.15
N ASP A 129 -20.09 -34.81 14.92
CA ASP A 129 -20.44 -36.19 14.56
C ASP A 129 -19.27 -37.17 14.72
N HIS A 130 -18.05 -36.66 14.86
CA HIS A 130 -16.82 -37.45 14.99
C HIS A 130 -15.97 -36.85 16.11
N LYS A 131 -16.30 -37.26 17.35
CA LYS A 131 -15.69 -36.80 18.61
C LYS A 131 -14.17 -37.03 18.72
N VAL A 132 -13.57 -37.70 17.73
CA VAL A 132 -12.14 -37.98 17.63
C VAL A 132 -11.62 -37.45 16.30
N TRP A 133 -10.48 -36.78 16.33
CA TRP A 133 -9.73 -36.48 15.11
C TRP A 133 -8.93 -37.73 14.71
N GLU A 134 -9.52 -38.52 13.83
CA GLU A 134 -8.99 -39.81 13.41
C GLU A 134 -7.95 -39.71 12.29
N SER A 135 -7.23 -40.83 12.08
CA SER A 135 -6.15 -40.97 11.10
C SER A 135 -6.46 -40.42 9.69
N PRO A 136 -7.64 -40.64 9.09
CA PRO A 136 -7.95 -40.09 7.77
C PRO A 136 -7.92 -38.56 7.73
N ARG A 137 -8.36 -37.89 8.80
CA ARG A 137 -8.36 -36.41 8.87
C ARG A 137 -6.94 -35.86 8.99
N MET A 138 -6.08 -36.55 9.73
CA MET A 138 -4.64 -36.22 9.81
C MET A 138 -3.97 -36.36 8.44
N LEU A 139 -4.34 -37.39 7.66
CA LEU A 139 -3.84 -37.57 6.30
C LEU A 139 -4.28 -36.44 5.37
N VAL A 140 -5.58 -36.10 5.37
CA VAL A 140 -6.09 -35.00 4.52
C VAL A 140 -5.43 -33.68 4.91
N MET A 141 -5.21 -33.43 6.21
CA MET A 141 -4.47 -32.25 6.68
C MET A 141 -3.04 -32.21 6.10
N ALA A 142 -2.32 -33.33 6.12
CA ALA A 142 -0.99 -33.43 5.52
C ALA A 142 -0.99 -33.24 4.00
N LEU A 143 -1.97 -33.80 3.29
CA LEU A 143 -2.12 -33.64 1.84
C LEU A 143 -2.39 -32.18 1.45
N GLU A 144 -3.28 -31.50 2.17
CA GLU A 144 -3.54 -30.07 1.96
C GLU A 144 -2.29 -29.22 2.27
N ALA A 145 -1.49 -29.60 3.27
CA ALA A 145 -0.24 -28.94 3.58
C ALA A 145 0.79 -29.07 2.45
N CYS A 146 0.91 -30.25 1.85
CA CYS A 146 1.77 -30.48 0.68
C CYS A 146 1.32 -29.69 -0.55
N LYS A 147 0.02 -29.45 -0.70
CA LYS A 147 -0.57 -28.75 -1.85
C LYS A 147 -0.21 -27.26 -1.88
N GLN A 148 -0.19 -26.58 -0.73
CA GLN A 148 0.07 -25.14 -0.67
C GLN A 148 1.43 -24.71 -1.29
N PRO A 149 2.58 -25.26 -0.85
CA PRO A 149 3.88 -24.90 -1.44
C PRO A 149 4.05 -25.45 -2.85
N ALA A 150 3.37 -26.55 -3.20
CA ALA A 150 3.41 -27.10 -4.54
C ALA A 150 2.68 -26.21 -5.55
N LYS A 151 1.52 -25.63 -5.19
CA LYS A 151 0.70 -24.79 -6.08
C LYS A 151 1.46 -23.60 -6.66
N GLU A 152 2.43 -23.06 -5.93
CA GLU A 152 3.28 -21.96 -6.39
C GLU A 152 4.28 -22.39 -7.46
N LYS A 153 4.70 -23.67 -7.47
CA LYS A 153 5.79 -24.18 -8.30
C LYS A 153 5.33 -25.10 -9.43
N ARG A 154 4.29 -25.91 -9.20
CA ARG A 154 3.84 -26.96 -10.13
C ARG A 154 2.41 -27.43 -9.86
N ARG A 155 1.75 -27.96 -10.90
CA ARG A 155 0.48 -28.66 -10.76
C ARG A 155 0.71 -30.10 -10.30
N VAL A 156 0.11 -30.48 -9.18
CA VAL A 156 0.26 -31.83 -8.61
C VAL A 156 -0.68 -32.80 -9.32
N ALA A 157 -0.15 -33.93 -9.81
CA ALA A 157 -0.93 -34.99 -10.46
C ALA A 157 -1.57 -35.97 -9.45
N GLY A 158 -0.90 -36.22 -8.33
CA GLY A 158 -1.36 -37.11 -7.26
C GLY A 158 -0.38 -37.14 -6.09
N TYR A 159 -0.75 -37.85 -5.04
CA TYR A 159 0.07 -38.04 -3.84
C TYR A 159 0.23 -39.54 -3.55
N THR A 160 1.43 -39.94 -3.12
CA THR A 160 1.71 -41.30 -2.66
C THR A 160 2.24 -41.21 -1.24
N ILE A 161 1.60 -41.93 -0.33
CA ILE A 161 2.01 -42.03 1.07
C ILE A 161 2.69 -43.39 1.23
N LYS A 162 3.96 -43.40 1.62
CA LYS A 162 4.72 -44.63 1.83
C LYS A 162 4.45 -45.20 3.22
N ASP A 163 4.80 -44.41 4.24
CA ASP A 163 4.68 -44.81 5.65
C ASP A 163 3.89 -43.77 6.41
N ALA A 164 2.79 -44.19 7.04
CA ALA A 164 1.96 -43.34 7.89
C ALA A 164 1.72 -44.02 9.24
N THR A 165 2.29 -43.45 10.29
CA THR A 165 2.17 -43.95 11.66
C THR A 165 1.33 -42.99 12.50
N PHE A 166 0.27 -43.50 13.12
CA PHE A 166 -0.60 -42.74 14.01
C PHE A 166 -0.39 -43.21 15.44
N HIS A 167 0.23 -42.36 16.26
CA HIS A 167 0.55 -42.73 17.63
C HIS A 167 -0.65 -42.67 18.55
N ASN A 168 -1.39 -41.57 18.51
CA ASN A 168 -2.56 -41.36 19.36
C ASN A 168 -3.67 -40.66 18.56
N PRO A 169 -4.94 -41.06 18.74
CA PRO A 169 -6.06 -40.24 18.31
C PRO A 169 -6.09 -38.94 19.11
N LEU A 170 -6.52 -37.85 18.48
CA LEU A 170 -6.64 -36.56 19.15
C LEU A 170 -8.09 -36.35 19.62
N PRO A 171 -8.36 -36.38 20.94
CA PRO A 171 -9.70 -36.17 21.47
C PRO A 171 -10.10 -34.70 21.36
N ILE A 172 -11.34 -34.45 20.94
CA ILE A 172 -11.87 -33.08 20.79
C ILE A 172 -12.83 -32.83 21.93
N ALA A 173 -12.40 -32.05 22.92
CA ALA A 173 -13.25 -31.70 24.05
C ALA A 173 -14.26 -30.61 23.64
N PRO A 174 -15.54 -30.73 24.00
CA PRO A 174 -16.51 -29.66 23.86
C PRO A 174 -16.19 -28.57 24.90
N GLY A 175 -15.43 -27.56 24.49
CA GLY A 175 -15.06 -26.43 25.34
C GLY A 175 -14.62 -25.20 24.54
N PRO A 176 -14.67 -24.00 25.14
CA PRO A 176 -14.38 -22.75 24.44
C PRO A 176 -12.91 -22.62 24.01
N ASN A 177 -12.00 -23.30 24.71
CA ASN A 177 -10.56 -23.17 24.49
C ASN A 177 -10.07 -23.90 23.23
N GLY A 178 -10.87 -24.82 22.67
CA GLY A 178 -10.50 -25.61 21.50
C GLY A 178 -9.25 -26.48 21.71
N VAL A 179 -8.87 -27.23 20.68
CA VAL A 179 -7.65 -28.03 20.67
C VAL A 179 -6.69 -27.48 19.62
N GLU A 180 -5.47 -27.15 20.02
CA GLU A 180 -4.45 -26.67 19.10
C GLU A 180 -3.72 -27.83 18.41
N VAL A 181 -3.61 -27.76 17.10
CA VAL A 181 -2.88 -28.68 16.25
C VAL A 181 -1.87 -27.88 15.42
N GLN A 182 -0.63 -28.35 15.42
CA GLN A 182 0.42 -27.80 14.59
C GLN A 182 0.90 -28.87 13.60
N LEU A 183 0.90 -28.52 12.31
CA LEU A 183 1.46 -29.36 11.26
C LEU A 183 2.80 -28.77 10.81
N CYS A 184 3.81 -29.63 10.70
CA CYS A 184 5.12 -29.28 10.19
C CYS A 184 5.42 -30.12 8.95
N LEU A 185 5.74 -29.47 7.83
CA LEU A 185 6.25 -30.11 6.63
C LEU A 185 7.74 -29.79 6.51
N ARG A 186 8.53 -30.83 6.24
CA ARG A 186 9.97 -30.72 5.97
C ARG A 186 10.23 -31.39 4.63
N THR A 187 11.07 -30.79 3.81
CA THR A 187 11.64 -31.47 2.65
C THR A 187 12.77 -32.36 3.15
N GLU A 188 12.70 -33.64 2.81
CA GLU A 188 13.85 -34.53 2.96
C GLU A 188 14.85 -34.15 1.85
N GLU A 189 16.05 -33.76 2.25
CA GLU A 189 17.18 -33.63 1.33
C GLU A 189 17.79 -35.03 1.20
N ASP A 190 17.72 -35.62 0.01
CA ASP A 190 18.48 -36.83 -0.34
C ASP A 190 19.98 -36.52 -0.44
#